data_AF-A0AAD7E611-F1
#
_entry.id   AF-A0AAD7E611-F1
#
_cell.length_a   1.000
_cell.length_b   1.000
_cell.length_c   1.000
_cell.angle_alpha   90.00
_cell.angle_beta   90.00
_cell.angle_gamma   90.00
#
_symmetry.space_group_name_H-M   'P 1'
#
loop_
_entity.id
_entity.type
_entity.pdbx_description
1 polymer ?
#
loop_
_entity_poly.entity_id
_entity_poly.type
_entity_poly.pdbx_seq_one_letter_code
_entity_poly.pdbx_strand_id
1 'polypeptide(L)'
;MYVQKIHVSPPAVAAFSRTRMKTIPLLTLLALGIPLAVGQTRTPVVRQNKRAFAVLDPQGPFRNGSQFFEPTPGVTPPYFQVYDDRFNAILGPNPTIRVIVENDTFAFAHDAPMWVPAKDQMFFSGGRTVGRPHPRLALLTSLTKVPLSDDVQVNNGGTLFRGDLLLATTGNGTLPPSLVRVNPSPPFNDTVILNNFYGRQFNSINDVKVHPQSRAIFFTDDTYGFENGFRPAPLIPPQVYRFDVDTGEVRVVADGLTQPNGIGFSPDGRTAADSGETEGVLGGVVPTLPATIYAFDLMPETQAFTNRRVFAFSDTGVPDGLALDTKGNLYVGCGDGTHVFDPNGTLLGKVFLGVGSASMAFAGANRLIIMADTRVYLAEIAAEGVNLDL
;
A
#
# COMPACT_ATOMS: atom_id res chain seq x y z
N MET A 1 -11.77 41.26 -38.52
CA MET A 1 -11.20 39.98 -38.08
C MET A 1 -12.33 39.07 -37.66
N TYR A 2 -12.67 38.09 -38.49
CA TYR A 2 -13.63 37.03 -38.16
C TYR A 2 -12.93 36.01 -37.26
N VAL A 3 -13.49 35.72 -36.08
CA VAL A 3 -13.04 34.61 -35.22
C VAL A 3 -14.02 33.45 -35.41
N GLN A 4 -13.53 32.39 -36.04
CA GLN A 4 -14.27 31.18 -36.34
C GLN A 4 -14.39 30.33 -35.06
N LYS A 5 -15.61 30.15 -34.55
CA LYS A 5 -15.89 29.20 -33.46
C LYS A 5 -15.79 27.77 -34.02
N ILE A 6 -14.80 27.02 -33.55
CA ILE A 6 -14.69 25.57 -33.82
C ILE A 6 -15.63 24.85 -32.86
N HIS A 7 -16.66 24.22 -33.42
CA HIS A 7 -17.59 23.34 -32.71
C HIS A 7 -16.99 21.92 -32.74
N VAL A 8 -16.57 21.42 -31.59
CA VAL A 8 -16.08 20.04 -31.45
C VAL A 8 -17.23 19.19 -30.91
N SER A 9 -17.76 18.29 -31.74
CA SER A 9 -18.76 17.30 -31.33
C SER A 9 -18.14 16.28 -30.37
N PRO A 10 -18.86 15.80 -29.34
CA PRO A 10 -18.36 14.77 -28.44
C PRO A 10 -18.23 13.42 -29.18
N PRO A 11 -17.19 12.62 -28.91
CA PRO A 11 -17.07 11.29 -29.50
C PRO A 11 -18.11 10.32 -28.94
N ALA A 12 -18.56 9.42 -29.80
CA ALA A 12 -19.59 8.43 -29.54
C ALA A 12 -19.24 7.48 -28.38
N VAL A 13 -20.23 7.17 -27.56
CA VAL A 13 -20.17 6.16 -26.48
C VAL A 13 -20.02 4.77 -27.12
N ALA A 14 -18.84 4.17 -27.00
CA ALA A 14 -18.64 2.77 -27.39
C ALA A 14 -19.24 1.86 -26.32
N ALA A 15 -20.18 1.00 -26.74
CA ALA A 15 -20.80 -0.01 -25.91
C ALA A 15 -19.78 -1.06 -25.43
N PHE A 16 -19.80 -1.38 -24.14
CA PHE A 16 -18.93 -2.36 -23.50
C PHE A 16 -19.18 -3.77 -24.03
N SER A 17 -18.15 -4.37 -24.65
CA SER A 17 -18.09 -5.80 -24.96
C SER A 17 -17.79 -6.60 -23.68
N ARG A 18 -18.61 -7.61 -23.40
CA ARG A 18 -18.43 -8.55 -22.28
C ARG A 18 -17.29 -9.52 -22.59
N THR A 19 -16.08 -9.22 -22.11
CA THR A 19 -15.01 -10.22 -22.06
C THR A 19 -15.26 -11.17 -20.89
N ARG A 20 -15.23 -12.49 -21.15
CA ARG A 20 -15.54 -13.54 -20.17
C ARG A 20 -14.59 -13.49 -18.97
N MET A 21 -15.12 -13.14 -17.80
CA MET A 21 -14.46 -13.36 -16.51
C MET A 21 -14.66 -14.82 -16.06
N LYS A 22 -13.56 -15.50 -15.72
CA LYS A 22 -13.62 -16.60 -14.76
C LYS A 22 -13.71 -15.97 -13.37
N THR A 23 -14.93 -15.74 -12.89
CA THR A 23 -15.19 -15.39 -11.50
C THR A 23 -14.89 -16.60 -10.62
N ILE A 24 -13.90 -16.49 -9.72
CA ILE A 24 -13.69 -17.45 -8.64
C ILE A 24 -14.08 -16.73 -7.34
N PRO A 25 -15.17 -17.12 -6.67
CA PRO A 25 -15.52 -16.53 -5.37
C PRO A 25 -14.48 -16.93 -4.34
N LEU A 26 -14.00 -15.99 -3.53
CA LEU A 26 -12.98 -16.24 -2.50
C LEU A 26 -13.42 -17.30 -1.46
N LEU A 27 -14.73 -17.55 -1.32
CA LEU A 27 -15.28 -18.55 -0.40
C LEU A 27 -15.41 -19.98 -0.98
N THR A 28 -15.08 -20.20 -2.26
CA THR A 28 -15.23 -21.54 -2.89
C THR A 28 -13.91 -22.23 -3.24
N LEU A 29 -12.78 -21.78 -2.68
CA LEU A 29 -11.49 -22.47 -2.84
C LEU A 29 -11.28 -23.65 -1.87
N LEU A 30 -12.24 -23.95 -0.99
CA LEU A 30 -12.12 -25.04 0.00
C LEU A 30 -13.26 -26.09 -0.02
N ALA A 31 -14.27 -25.98 -0.89
CA ALA A 31 -15.47 -26.84 -0.82
C ALA A 31 -15.86 -27.59 -2.10
N LEU A 32 -15.09 -27.50 -3.19
CA LEU A 32 -15.34 -28.30 -4.39
C LEU A 32 -14.10 -29.13 -4.70
N GLY A 33 -14.24 -30.46 -4.62
CA GLY A 33 -13.29 -31.46 -5.08
C GLY A 33 -13.07 -31.42 -6.59
N ILE A 34 -12.72 -30.26 -7.12
CA ILE A 34 -12.08 -30.07 -8.41
C ILE A 34 -10.64 -30.55 -8.22
N PRO A 35 -10.08 -31.37 -9.12
CA PRO A 35 -8.70 -31.78 -9.01
C PRO A 35 -7.84 -30.52 -8.97
N LEU A 36 -7.04 -30.37 -7.91
CA LEU A 36 -5.92 -29.44 -7.88
C LEU A 36 -5.24 -29.53 -9.25
N ALA A 37 -5.07 -28.38 -9.91
CA ALA A 37 -4.17 -28.34 -11.06
C ALA A 37 -2.86 -28.98 -10.60
N VAL A 38 -2.56 -30.11 -11.23
CA VAL A 38 -1.44 -30.98 -10.92
C VAL A 38 -0.16 -30.14 -11.01
N GLY A 39 0.51 -29.98 -9.87
CA GLY A 39 1.81 -29.33 -9.72
C GLY A 39 1.74 -27.85 -9.36
N GLN A 40 1.63 -27.51 -8.06
CA GLN A 40 2.22 -26.26 -7.57
C GLN A 40 3.73 -26.38 -7.78
N THR A 41 4.23 -25.85 -8.89
CA THR A 41 5.66 -25.66 -9.08
C THR A 41 6.14 -24.75 -7.96
N ARG A 42 7.12 -25.21 -7.18
CA ARG A 42 7.80 -24.37 -6.18
C ARG A 42 8.18 -23.05 -6.81
N THR A 43 7.79 -21.94 -6.20
CA THR A 43 8.27 -20.63 -6.60
C THR A 43 9.79 -20.60 -6.40
N PRO A 44 10.58 -20.12 -7.39
CA PRO A 44 12.02 -20.07 -7.23
C PRO A 44 12.42 -19.23 -6.02
N VAL A 45 13.43 -19.72 -5.29
CA VAL A 45 14.08 -18.99 -4.20
C VAL A 45 15.53 -18.79 -4.61
N VAL A 46 15.89 -17.55 -4.92
CA VAL A 46 17.19 -17.19 -5.50
C VAL A 46 18.02 -16.44 -4.46
N ARG A 47 19.14 -17.05 -4.06
CA ARG A 47 20.09 -16.44 -3.13
C ARG A 47 20.95 -15.39 -3.81
N GLN A 48 21.01 -14.20 -3.21
CA GLN A 48 21.85 -13.11 -3.67
C GLN A 48 23.16 -13.07 -2.90
N ASN A 49 24.27 -12.91 -3.62
CA ASN A 49 25.57 -12.65 -3.00
C ASN A 49 25.78 -11.13 -2.88
N LYS A 50 25.54 -10.57 -1.70
CA LYS A 50 25.75 -9.13 -1.42
C LYS A 50 27.14 -8.63 -1.84
N ARG A 51 28.18 -9.47 -1.73
CA ARG A 51 29.55 -9.08 -2.12
C ARG A 51 29.71 -8.86 -3.62
N ALA A 52 28.90 -9.53 -4.45
CA ALA A 52 28.97 -9.39 -5.91
C ALA A 52 28.55 -8.00 -6.39
N PHE A 53 27.84 -7.24 -5.56
CA PHE A 53 27.34 -5.89 -5.88
C PHE A 53 27.98 -4.80 -5.00
N ALA A 54 28.82 -5.18 -4.04
CA ALA A 54 29.56 -4.23 -3.21
C ALA A 54 30.69 -3.55 -3.99
N VAL A 55 31.26 -4.26 -4.97
CA VAL A 55 32.26 -3.74 -5.90
C VAL A 55 31.83 -4.13 -7.30
N LEU A 56 31.41 -3.15 -8.09
CA LEU A 56 31.12 -3.37 -9.50
C LEU A 56 32.42 -3.29 -10.32
N ASP A 57 32.45 -4.00 -11.44
CA ASP A 57 33.50 -3.82 -12.44
C ASP A 57 33.58 -2.33 -12.87
N PRO A 58 34.75 -1.79 -13.26
CA PRO A 58 34.82 -0.42 -13.79
C PRO A 58 33.90 -0.14 -14.98
N GLN A 59 33.49 -1.17 -15.73
CA GLN A 59 32.49 -1.11 -16.80
C GLN A 59 31.12 -1.69 -16.37
N GLY A 60 30.93 -1.90 -15.08
CA GLY A 60 29.72 -2.46 -14.49
C GLY A 60 28.50 -1.54 -14.65
N PRO A 61 27.29 -2.11 -14.63
CA PRO A 61 26.07 -1.35 -14.89
C PRO A 61 25.67 -0.52 -13.65
N PHE A 62 26.16 0.72 -13.58
CA PHE A 62 25.60 1.70 -12.66
C PHE A 62 24.16 2.03 -13.07
N ARG A 63 23.22 1.94 -12.12
CA ARG A 63 21.80 2.28 -12.36
C ARG A 63 21.60 3.79 -12.23
N ASN A 64 20.80 4.37 -13.12
CA ASN A 64 20.44 5.80 -13.11
C ASN A 64 19.14 6.10 -12.34
N GLY A 65 18.73 5.20 -11.42
CA GLY A 65 17.61 5.37 -10.49
C GLY A 65 16.23 4.92 -10.99
N SER A 66 16.01 4.81 -12.31
CA SER A 66 14.74 4.34 -12.88
C SER A 66 14.70 2.83 -13.17
N GLN A 67 15.83 2.14 -13.03
CA GLN A 67 15.98 0.72 -13.33
C GLN A 67 15.78 -0.14 -12.08
N PHE A 68 15.00 -1.20 -12.21
CA PHE A 68 14.88 -2.21 -11.15
C PHE A 68 16.22 -2.87 -10.88
N PHE A 69 16.49 -3.14 -9.62
CA PHE A 69 17.61 -4.01 -9.26
C PHE A 69 17.21 -5.47 -9.46
N GLU A 70 17.55 -6.01 -10.64
CA GLU A 70 17.31 -7.41 -11.00
C GLU A 70 18.63 -8.20 -11.06
N PRO A 71 19.15 -8.67 -9.91
CA PRO A 71 20.40 -9.44 -9.85
C PRO A 71 20.24 -10.92 -10.24
N THR A 72 19.07 -11.39 -10.69
CA THR A 72 18.78 -12.80 -10.97
C THR A 72 18.62 -13.09 -12.47
N PRO A 73 19.73 -13.11 -13.23
CA PRO A 73 19.65 -13.36 -14.67
C PRO A 73 19.03 -14.73 -14.95
N GLY A 74 18.05 -14.76 -15.85
CA GLY A 74 17.42 -15.99 -16.34
C GLY A 74 16.28 -16.54 -15.47
N VAL A 75 15.86 -15.84 -14.41
CA VAL A 75 14.67 -16.20 -13.62
C VAL A 75 13.53 -15.25 -13.95
N THR A 76 12.39 -15.80 -14.37
CA THR A 76 11.20 -15.00 -14.68
C THR A 76 10.43 -14.71 -13.39
N PRO A 77 10.09 -13.43 -13.09
CA PRO A 77 9.20 -13.07 -11.99
C PRO A 77 7.82 -13.74 -12.08
N PRO A 78 7.16 -14.04 -10.95
CA PRO A 78 7.58 -13.74 -9.58
C PRO A 78 8.48 -14.81 -8.94
N TYR A 79 9.36 -14.39 -8.03
CA TYR A 79 10.21 -15.30 -7.23
C TYR A 79 10.68 -14.63 -5.93
N PHE A 80 11.33 -15.38 -5.03
CA PHE A 80 11.90 -14.84 -3.79
C PHE A 80 13.39 -14.55 -3.95
N GLN A 81 13.82 -13.33 -3.63
CA GLN A 81 15.24 -12.98 -3.50
C GLN A 81 15.67 -13.09 -2.04
N VAL A 82 16.66 -13.93 -1.74
CA VAL A 82 17.21 -14.11 -0.39
C VAL A 82 18.53 -13.36 -0.27
N TYR A 83 18.55 -12.28 0.50
CA TYR A 83 19.74 -11.49 0.81
C TYR A 83 20.37 -11.87 2.17
N ASP A 84 19.59 -12.49 3.05
CA ASP A 84 19.98 -12.94 4.39
C ASP A 84 19.31 -14.28 4.71
N ASP A 85 20.04 -15.20 5.35
CA ASP A 85 19.53 -16.55 5.69
C ASP A 85 18.30 -16.54 6.60
N ARG A 86 18.16 -15.49 7.41
CA ARG A 86 17.00 -15.32 8.30
C ARG A 86 15.70 -15.20 7.52
N PHE A 87 15.73 -14.80 6.25
CA PHE A 87 14.53 -14.75 5.40
C PHE A 87 13.91 -16.13 5.18
N ASN A 88 14.69 -17.23 5.22
CA ASN A 88 14.14 -18.58 5.07
C ASN A 88 13.13 -18.94 6.16
N ALA A 89 13.28 -18.40 7.38
CA ALA A 89 12.33 -18.60 8.46
C ALA A 89 11.00 -17.86 8.23
N ILE A 90 11.05 -16.73 7.52
CA ILE A 90 9.86 -15.98 7.08
C ILE A 90 9.14 -16.73 5.96
N LEU A 91 9.89 -17.26 5.00
CA LEU A 91 9.34 -17.99 3.87
C LEU A 91 8.74 -19.34 4.28
N GLY A 92 9.38 -20.05 5.21
CA GLY A 92 9.01 -21.42 5.54
C GLY A 92 9.49 -22.44 4.48
N PRO A 93 9.07 -23.71 4.59
CA PRO A 93 9.67 -24.81 3.82
C PRO A 93 9.21 -24.89 2.35
N ASN A 94 8.02 -24.37 2.02
CA ASN A 94 7.44 -24.46 0.68
C ASN A 94 6.75 -23.13 0.31
N PRO A 95 7.48 -22.01 0.21
CA PRO A 95 6.88 -20.73 -0.08
C PRO A 95 6.39 -20.67 -1.54
N THR A 96 5.27 -20.00 -1.78
CA THR A 96 4.72 -19.79 -3.13
C THR A 96 4.38 -18.32 -3.36
N ILE A 97 4.40 -17.90 -4.62
CA ILE A 97 3.83 -16.63 -5.09
C ILE A 97 2.96 -16.97 -6.29
N ARG A 98 1.72 -16.52 -6.30
CA ARG A 98 0.82 -16.67 -7.45
C ARG A 98 -0.09 -15.48 -7.61
N VAL A 99 -0.40 -15.16 -8.86
CA VAL A 99 -1.47 -14.22 -9.19
C VAL A 99 -2.80 -14.84 -8.79
N ILE A 100 -3.63 -14.08 -8.08
CA ILE A 100 -4.98 -14.51 -7.68
C ILE A 100 -6.08 -13.76 -8.42
N VAL A 101 -5.78 -12.55 -8.88
CA VAL A 101 -6.64 -11.74 -9.75
C VAL A 101 -5.74 -10.91 -10.67
N GLU A 102 -6.09 -10.78 -11.95
CA GLU A 102 -5.40 -9.89 -12.89
C GLU A 102 -6.35 -9.22 -13.88
N ASN A 103 -5.93 -8.05 -14.33
CA ASN A 103 -6.51 -7.31 -15.44
C ASN A 103 -5.44 -6.39 -16.04
N ASP A 104 -4.82 -6.84 -17.13
CA ASP A 104 -3.73 -6.11 -17.79
C ASP A 104 -4.14 -4.77 -18.42
N THR A 105 -5.44 -4.50 -18.54
CA THR A 105 -5.93 -3.27 -19.17
C THR A 105 -6.24 -2.15 -18.18
N PHE A 106 -6.22 -2.46 -16.88
CA PHE A 106 -6.74 -1.56 -15.86
C PHE A 106 -6.10 -1.79 -14.49
N ALA A 107 -5.58 -0.72 -13.89
CA ALA A 107 -5.01 -0.73 -12.54
C ALA A 107 -6.13 -0.76 -11.49
N PHE A 108 -6.70 -1.94 -11.28
CA PHE A 108 -7.78 -2.12 -10.30
C PHE A 108 -7.25 -2.29 -8.88
N ALA A 109 -6.11 -2.94 -8.66
CA ALA A 109 -5.58 -3.35 -7.37
C ALA A 109 -4.44 -2.45 -6.89
N HIS A 110 -4.80 -1.22 -6.51
CA HIS A 110 -3.80 -0.23 -6.13
C HIS A 110 -3.35 -0.37 -4.68
N ASP A 111 -4.24 -0.17 -3.69
CA ASP A 111 -3.81 0.08 -2.30
C ASP A 111 -4.82 -0.43 -1.25
N ALA A 112 -4.52 -0.23 0.03
CA ALA A 112 -5.29 -0.52 1.23
C ALA A 112 -5.90 -1.93 1.32
N PRO A 113 -5.11 -3.01 1.11
CA PRO A 113 -5.58 -4.35 1.44
C PRO A 113 -5.97 -4.41 2.93
N MET A 114 -7.27 -4.64 3.21
CA MET A 114 -7.83 -4.79 4.55
C MET A 114 -8.55 -6.13 4.67
N TRP A 115 -7.96 -7.05 5.43
CA TRP A 115 -8.56 -8.35 5.68
C TRP A 115 -9.46 -8.28 6.92
N VAL A 116 -10.73 -8.67 6.78
CA VAL A 116 -11.73 -8.77 7.85
C VAL A 116 -11.79 -10.23 8.33
N PRO A 117 -11.20 -10.58 9.49
CA PRO A 117 -11.03 -11.97 9.90
C PRO A 117 -12.35 -12.72 10.08
N ALA A 118 -13.34 -12.07 10.69
CA ALA A 118 -14.66 -12.66 10.98
C ALA A 118 -15.42 -13.13 9.72
N LYS A 119 -15.03 -12.65 8.53
CA LYS A 119 -15.66 -12.97 7.25
C LYS A 119 -14.72 -13.70 6.29
N ASP A 120 -13.43 -13.79 6.62
CA ASP A 120 -12.34 -14.12 5.70
C ASP A 120 -12.43 -13.36 4.37
N GLN A 121 -12.68 -12.05 4.45
CA GLN A 121 -12.87 -11.18 3.28
C GLN A 121 -11.79 -10.12 3.21
N MET A 122 -11.33 -9.83 1.99
CA MET A 122 -10.36 -8.76 1.73
C MET A 122 -11.03 -7.61 0.99
N PHE A 123 -10.90 -6.41 1.53
CA PHE A 123 -11.26 -5.15 0.90
C PHE A 123 -10.01 -4.42 0.44
N PHE A 124 -10.13 -3.54 -0.54
CA PHE A 124 -9.01 -2.74 -1.03
C PHE A 124 -9.49 -1.48 -1.74
N SER A 125 -8.60 -0.50 -1.84
CA SER A 125 -8.79 0.74 -2.60
C SER A 125 -8.28 0.54 -4.02
N GLY A 126 -9.16 0.73 -5.00
CA GLY A 126 -8.88 0.30 -6.36
C GLY A 126 -9.60 1.08 -7.44
N GLY A 127 -9.08 1.00 -8.66
CA GLY A 127 -9.75 1.52 -9.85
C GLY A 127 -9.16 2.81 -10.44
N ARG A 128 -7.84 2.81 -10.67
CA ARG A 128 -7.15 3.89 -11.38
C ARG A 128 -7.32 3.71 -12.91
N THR A 129 -8.14 4.55 -13.55
CA THR A 129 -8.19 4.64 -15.03
C THR A 129 -7.27 5.74 -15.52
N VAL A 130 -6.56 5.52 -16.64
CA VAL A 130 -5.82 6.59 -17.35
C VAL A 130 -6.78 7.76 -17.60
N GLY A 131 -6.47 8.92 -17.01
CA GLY A 131 -7.23 10.17 -17.17
C GLY A 131 -8.34 10.46 -16.15
N ARG A 132 -8.74 9.50 -15.29
CA ARG A 132 -9.62 9.75 -14.11
C ARG A 132 -9.42 8.68 -13.01
N PRO A 133 -8.36 8.77 -12.20
CA PRO A 133 -8.12 7.81 -11.13
C PRO A 133 -8.89 8.24 -9.87
N HIS A 134 -10.11 7.76 -9.68
CA HIS A 134 -10.80 7.88 -8.39
C HIS A 134 -10.88 6.50 -7.76
N PRO A 135 -9.83 6.04 -7.04
CA PRO A 135 -9.88 4.78 -6.35
C PRO A 135 -11.10 4.72 -5.41
N ARG A 136 -11.75 3.56 -5.39
CA ARG A 136 -12.93 3.25 -4.60
C ARG A 136 -12.71 1.95 -3.86
N LEU A 137 -13.39 1.81 -2.73
CA LEU A 137 -13.41 0.56 -1.98
C LEU A 137 -14.05 -0.56 -2.83
N ALA A 138 -13.40 -1.71 -2.89
CA ALA A 138 -13.89 -2.90 -3.56
C ALA A 138 -13.65 -4.16 -2.70
N LEU A 139 -14.50 -5.17 -2.89
CA LEU A 139 -14.32 -6.49 -2.31
C LEU A 139 -13.50 -7.37 -3.26
N LEU A 140 -12.40 -7.96 -2.79
CA LEU A 140 -11.50 -8.76 -3.63
C LEU A 140 -12.17 -10.01 -4.21
N THR A 141 -13.10 -10.60 -3.47
CA THR A 141 -13.75 -11.86 -3.82
C THR A 141 -14.60 -11.79 -5.08
N SER A 142 -15.18 -10.61 -5.34
CA SER A 142 -16.13 -10.37 -6.42
C SER A 142 -15.72 -9.19 -7.31
N LEU A 143 -14.64 -8.50 -6.96
CA LEU A 143 -14.20 -7.22 -7.54
C LEU A 143 -15.33 -6.20 -7.65
N THR A 144 -16.27 -6.27 -6.72
CA THR A 144 -17.45 -5.41 -6.69
C THR A 144 -17.12 -4.16 -5.88
N LYS A 145 -17.39 -3.00 -6.48
CA LYS A 145 -17.32 -1.71 -5.78
C LYS A 145 -18.30 -1.70 -4.61
N VAL A 146 -17.83 -1.29 -3.45
CA VAL A 146 -18.68 -1.06 -2.28
C VAL A 146 -19.43 0.28 -2.48
N PRO A 147 -20.77 0.30 -2.32
CA PRO A 147 -21.55 1.52 -2.50
C PRO A 147 -21.41 2.43 -1.28
N LEU A 148 -20.42 3.31 -1.31
CA LEU A 148 -20.22 4.37 -0.30
C LEU A 148 -20.93 5.66 -0.73
N SER A 149 -21.18 6.54 0.24
CA SER A 149 -21.72 7.88 -0.01
C SER A 149 -20.83 8.71 -0.95
N ASP A 150 -21.42 9.75 -1.56
CA ASP A 150 -20.71 10.64 -2.49
C ASP A 150 -19.62 11.47 -1.80
N ASP A 151 -19.65 11.57 -0.47
CA ASP A 151 -18.64 12.25 0.35
C ASP A 151 -17.34 11.44 0.46
N VAL A 152 -17.40 10.12 0.20
CA VAL A 152 -16.25 9.20 0.32
C VAL A 152 -15.65 8.93 -1.06
N GLN A 153 -14.65 9.73 -1.43
CA GLN A 153 -14.01 9.67 -2.75
C GLN A 153 -12.49 9.56 -2.65
N VAL A 154 -11.89 8.92 -3.66
CA VAL A 154 -10.43 8.79 -3.80
C VAL A 154 -9.85 8.13 -2.54
N ASN A 155 -10.33 6.91 -2.27
CA ASN A 155 -9.85 6.11 -1.15
C ASN A 155 -8.40 5.74 -1.42
N ASN A 156 -7.52 5.97 -0.46
CA ASN A 156 -6.12 5.59 -0.56
C ASN A 156 -5.87 4.48 0.45
N GLY A 157 -5.20 4.74 1.56
CA GLY A 157 -4.91 3.80 2.63
C GLY A 157 -6.11 3.35 3.45
N GLY A 158 -5.88 2.35 4.29
CA GLY A 158 -6.92 1.77 5.12
C GLY A 158 -6.42 0.72 6.11
N THR A 159 -7.22 0.50 7.15
CA THR A 159 -6.96 -0.50 8.20
C THR A 159 -8.27 -0.94 8.86
N LEU A 160 -8.20 -1.81 9.87
CA LEU A 160 -9.36 -2.13 10.71
C LEU A 160 -9.39 -1.24 11.96
N PHE A 161 -10.60 -0.88 12.38
CA PHE A 161 -10.83 -0.16 13.63
C PHE A 161 -12.17 -0.57 14.24
N ARG A 162 -12.12 -1.21 15.41
CA ARG A 162 -13.31 -1.65 16.17
C ARG A 162 -14.29 -2.50 15.33
N GLY A 163 -13.74 -3.44 14.54
CA GLY A 163 -14.51 -4.31 13.66
C GLY A 163 -15.03 -3.65 12.37
N ASP A 164 -14.81 -2.35 12.18
CA ASP A 164 -15.10 -1.64 10.93
C ASP A 164 -13.85 -1.49 10.07
N LEU A 165 -14.05 -1.17 8.79
CA LEU A 165 -12.99 -0.63 7.95
C LEU A 165 -12.78 0.83 8.33
N LEU A 166 -11.53 1.26 8.46
CA LEU A 166 -11.12 2.64 8.59
C LEU A 166 -10.37 3.04 7.33
N LEU A 167 -10.95 3.95 6.55
CA LEU A 167 -10.38 4.43 5.30
C LEU A 167 -9.74 5.80 5.48
N ALA A 168 -8.63 6.00 4.79
CA ALA A 168 -8.08 7.31 4.49
C ALA A 168 -8.51 7.72 3.08
N THR A 169 -8.95 8.97 2.91
CA THR A 169 -9.31 9.52 1.60
C THR A 169 -8.45 10.72 1.26
N THR A 170 -7.99 10.77 0.01
CA THR A 170 -7.23 11.89 -0.56
C THR A 170 -8.09 13.14 -0.73
N GLY A 171 -9.42 13.01 -0.80
CA GLY A 171 -10.35 14.08 -1.18
C GLY A 171 -10.36 14.35 -2.69
N ASN A 172 -11.27 15.22 -3.15
CA ASN A 172 -11.46 15.50 -4.58
C ASN A 172 -12.09 16.89 -4.81
N GLY A 173 -11.35 17.80 -5.45
CA GLY A 173 -11.77 19.18 -5.65
C GLY A 173 -12.06 19.86 -4.31
N THR A 174 -13.33 20.23 -4.10
CA THR A 174 -13.80 20.85 -2.85
C THR A 174 -14.12 19.85 -1.75
N LEU A 175 -14.22 18.55 -2.04
CA LEU A 175 -14.45 17.51 -1.04
C LEU A 175 -13.16 17.31 -0.22
N PRO A 176 -13.21 17.45 1.11
CA PRO A 176 -12.03 17.37 1.95
C PRO A 176 -11.51 15.94 2.07
N PRO A 177 -10.19 15.75 2.23
CA PRO A 177 -9.62 14.48 2.68
C PRO A 177 -10.21 14.12 4.04
N SER A 178 -10.47 12.83 4.26
CA SER A 178 -11.20 12.38 5.44
C SER A 178 -10.72 11.02 5.95
N LEU A 179 -10.88 10.80 7.25
CA LEU A 179 -10.94 9.46 7.84
C LEU A 179 -12.40 9.03 7.89
N VAL A 180 -12.67 7.81 7.43
CA VAL A 180 -14.04 7.29 7.28
C VAL A 180 -14.14 5.90 7.87
N ARG A 181 -15.10 5.67 8.77
CA ARG A 181 -15.48 4.32 9.21
C ARG A 181 -16.52 3.75 8.26
N VAL A 182 -16.35 2.49 7.87
CA VAL A 182 -17.28 1.77 6.99
C VAL A 182 -17.58 0.41 7.59
N ASN A 183 -18.87 0.09 7.75
CA ASN A 183 -19.27 -1.26 8.14
C ASN A 183 -18.88 -2.26 7.04
N PRO A 184 -18.17 -3.36 7.34
CA PRO A 184 -17.73 -4.33 6.33
C PRO A 184 -18.87 -5.24 5.83
N SER A 185 -20.12 -4.99 6.23
CA SER A 185 -21.30 -5.73 5.82
C SER A 185 -22.33 -4.81 5.17
N PRO A 186 -23.14 -5.31 4.23
CA PRO A 186 -24.29 -4.57 3.71
C PRO A 186 -25.17 -4.03 4.86
N PRO A 187 -25.67 -2.79 4.77
CA PRO A 187 -25.62 -1.91 3.60
C PRO A 187 -24.33 -1.09 3.41
N PHE A 188 -23.25 -1.40 4.15
CA PHE A 188 -21.96 -0.69 4.11
C PHE A 188 -22.02 0.77 4.56
N ASN A 189 -22.78 1.05 5.62
CA ASN A 189 -22.90 2.40 6.19
C ASN A 189 -21.51 3.00 6.43
N ASP A 190 -21.30 4.19 5.88
CA ASP A 190 -20.08 4.98 6.07
C ASP A 190 -20.32 6.20 6.96
N THR A 191 -19.28 6.63 7.67
CA THR A 191 -19.32 7.80 8.55
C THR A 191 -17.95 8.49 8.54
N VAL A 192 -17.92 9.75 8.12
CA VAL A 192 -16.75 10.61 8.25
C VAL A 192 -16.52 10.90 9.73
N ILE A 193 -15.32 10.58 10.24
CA ILE A 193 -14.95 10.78 11.64
C ILE A 193 -13.95 11.93 11.85
N LEU A 194 -13.24 12.34 10.79
CA LEU A 194 -12.31 13.47 10.80
C LEU A 194 -12.08 13.95 9.37
N ASN A 195 -12.08 15.27 9.13
CA ASN A 195 -11.80 15.83 7.79
C ASN A 195 -11.02 17.17 7.80
N ASN A 196 -10.61 17.64 8.98
CA ASN A 196 -9.86 18.89 9.14
C ASN A 196 -9.03 18.87 10.44
N PHE A 197 -8.06 19.77 10.50
CA PHE A 197 -7.30 20.10 11.70
C PHE A 197 -7.69 21.49 12.20
N TYR A 198 -8.60 21.55 13.18
CA TYR A 198 -9.12 22.81 13.76
C TYR A 198 -9.58 23.83 12.70
N GLY A 199 -10.28 23.37 11.68
CA GLY A 199 -10.79 24.16 10.55
C GLY A 199 -9.81 24.29 9.37
N ARG A 200 -8.55 23.88 9.51
CA ARG A 200 -7.60 23.81 8.39
C ARG A 200 -7.80 22.49 7.65
N GLN A 201 -7.96 22.54 6.33
CA GLN A 201 -8.08 21.31 5.55
C GLN A 201 -6.74 20.56 5.53
N PHE A 202 -6.82 19.24 5.69
CA PHE A 202 -5.73 18.35 5.30
C PHE A 202 -5.43 18.49 3.81
N ASN A 203 -4.21 18.13 3.42
CA ASN A 203 -3.77 18.19 2.04
C ASN A 203 -4.38 17.02 1.24
N SER A 204 -3.96 15.81 1.59
CA SER A 204 -4.41 14.50 1.11
C SER A 204 -4.01 13.42 2.11
N ILE A 205 -4.96 12.94 2.91
CA ILE A 205 -4.69 11.84 3.84
C ILE A 205 -4.39 10.59 3.01
N ASN A 206 -3.23 9.98 3.29
CA ASN A 206 -2.73 8.86 2.51
C ASN A 206 -2.95 7.53 3.22
N ASP A 207 -2.13 7.18 4.21
CA ASP A 207 -2.25 5.93 4.94
C ASP A 207 -2.66 6.16 6.39
N VAL A 208 -3.22 5.11 6.99
CA VAL A 208 -3.76 5.11 8.34
C VAL A 208 -3.48 3.77 9.04
N LYS A 209 -3.11 3.83 10.31
CA LYS A 209 -2.96 2.68 11.20
C LYS A 209 -3.47 2.99 12.59
N VAL A 210 -3.97 1.95 13.27
CA VAL A 210 -4.39 2.02 14.66
C VAL A 210 -3.25 1.54 15.52
N HIS A 211 -2.86 2.35 16.51
CA HIS A 211 -1.81 1.97 17.44
C HIS A 211 -2.28 0.79 18.34
N PRO A 212 -1.51 -0.29 18.46
CA PRO A 212 -2.01 -1.54 19.03
C PRO A 212 -2.43 -1.44 20.50
N GLN A 213 -1.75 -0.63 21.32
CA GLN A 213 -2.06 -0.50 22.76
C GLN A 213 -3.05 0.62 23.07
N SER A 214 -2.74 1.86 22.66
CA SER A 214 -3.62 3.03 22.93
C SER A 214 -4.89 3.09 22.08
N ARG A 215 -4.96 2.33 20.98
CA ARG A 215 -6.07 2.35 20.00
C ARG A 215 -6.31 3.71 19.33
N ALA A 216 -5.41 4.66 19.50
CA ALA A 216 -5.43 5.93 18.77
C ALA A 216 -5.13 5.68 17.28
N ILE A 217 -5.74 6.49 16.42
CA ILE A 217 -5.54 6.45 14.98
C ILE A 217 -4.34 7.33 14.64
N PHE A 218 -3.43 6.82 13.82
CA PHE A 218 -2.33 7.59 13.25
C PHE A 218 -2.45 7.59 11.74
N PHE A 219 -2.23 8.73 11.12
CA PHE A 219 -2.35 8.88 9.68
C PHE A 219 -1.34 9.87 9.13
N THR A 220 -1.03 9.69 7.86
CA THR A 220 -0.12 10.54 7.10
C THR A 220 -0.93 11.50 6.23
N ASP A 221 -0.46 12.74 6.13
CA ASP A 221 -1.01 13.77 5.25
C ASP A 221 0.10 14.28 4.34
N ASP A 222 -0.01 13.97 3.06
CA ASP A 222 1.00 14.25 2.03
C ASP A 222 0.51 15.29 1.03
N THR A 223 1.21 15.47 -0.11
CA THR A 223 0.75 16.36 -1.18
C THR A 223 0.41 15.66 -2.49
N TYR A 224 0.31 14.32 -2.51
CA TYR A 224 0.00 13.55 -3.72
C TYR A 224 -1.35 13.93 -4.31
N GLY A 225 -2.33 14.32 -3.48
CA GLY A 225 -3.62 14.81 -3.96
C GLY A 225 -3.48 16.04 -4.86
N PHE A 226 -2.63 17.00 -4.49
CA PHE A 226 -2.37 18.19 -5.29
C PHE A 226 -1.56 17.85 -6.55
N GLU A 227 -0.51 17.05 -6.38
CA GLU A 227 0.41 16.68 -7.46
C GLU A 227 -0.26 15.87 -8.58
N ASN A 228 -1.24 15.04 -8.23
CA ASN A 228 -2.04 14.29 -9.19
C ASN A 228 -3.26 15.07 -9.70
N GLY A 229 -3.45 16.32 -9.28
CA GLY A 229 -4.55 17.20 -9.71
C GLY A 229 -5.91 16.89 -9.08
N PHE A 230 -5.97 16.11 -8.00
CA PHE A 230 -7.20 15.84 -7.24
C PHE A 230 -7.56 16.96 -6.28
N ARG A 231 -6.56 17.65 -5.72
CA ARG A 231 -6.72 18.61 -4.64
C ARG A 231 -6.15 19.98 -5.00
N PRO A 232 -6.63 21.08 -4.38
CA PRO A 232 -5.98 22.37 -4.45
C PRO A 232 -4.59 22.33 -3.80
N ALA A 233 -3.83 23.42 -3.95
CA ALA A 233 -2.52 23.56 -3.32
C ALA A 233 -2.59 23.32 -1.79
N PRO A 234 -1.58 22.64 -1.20
CA PRO A 234 -1.50 22.39 0.24
C PRO A 234 -1.63 23.65 1.08
N LEU A 235 -2.35 23.55 2.20
CA LEU A 235 -2.56 24.66 3.16
C LEU A 235 -1.83 24.44 4.48
N ILE A 236 -1.29 23.24 4.67
CA ILE A 236 -0.50 22.81 5.83
C ILE A 236 0.72 22.00 5.36
N PRO A 237 1.81 21.93 6.14
CA PRO A 237 2.95 21.08 5.79
C PRO A 237 2.58 19.59 5.77
N PRO A 238 3.28 18.75 4.98
CA PRO A 238 3.16 17.29 5.04
C PRO A 238 3.59 16.79 6.42
N GLN A 239 2.72 16.04 7.09
CA GLN A 239 2.86 15.71 8.51
C GLN A 239 2.22 14.36 8.87
N VAL A 240 2.59 13.83 10.03
CA VAL A 240 1.91 12.69 10.65
C VAL A 240 1.07 13.18 11.82
N TYR A 241 -0.16 12.70 11.88
CA TYR A 241 -1.13 13.06 12.90
C TYR A 241 -1.51 11.87 13.76
N ARG A 242 -1.90 12.15 15.00
CA ARG A 242 -2.62 11.26 15.90
C ARG A 242 -4.03 11.80 16.09
N PHE A 243 -5.02 10.92 16.02
CA PHE A 243 -6.42 11.21 16.29
C PHE A 243 -7.01 10.20 17.27
N ASP A 244 -7.61 10.72 18.34
CA ASP A 244 -8.37 9.96 19.31
C ASP A 244 -9.86 10.17 19.06
N VAL A 245 -10.54 9.10 18.63
CA VAL A 245 -11.96 9.16 18.26
C VAL A 245 -12.86 9.43 19.46
N ASP A 246 -12.47 8.99 20.66
CA ASP A 246 -13.34 9.08 21.84
C ASP A 246 -13.28 10.48 22.47
N THR A 247 -12.12 11.13 22.42
CA THR A 247 -11.94 12.50 22.94
C THR A 247 -12.08 13.59 21.87
N GLY A 248 -11.94 13.22 20.59
CA GLY A 248 -11.86 14.16 19.47
C GLY A 248 -10.51 14.86 19.33
N GLU A 249 -9.51 14.50 20.15
CA GLU A 249 -8.19 15.11 20.11
C GLU A 249 -7.46 14.74 18.81
N VAL A 250 -7.16 15.74 17.98
CA VAL A 250 -6.27 15.63 16.84
C VAL A 250 -5.03 16.50 17.04
N ARG A 251 -3.87 15.93 16.73
CA ARG A 251 -2.58 16.60 16.93
C ARG A 251 -1.53 16.10 15.94
N VAL A 252 -0.59 16.98 15.61
CA VAL A 252 0.63 16.62 14.89
C VAL A 252 1.52 15.83 15.83
N VAL A 253 2.09 14.72 15.35
CA VAL A 253 3.05 13.91 16.10
C VAL A 253 4.41 13.78 15.42
N ALA A 254 4.52 14.10 14.13
CA ALA A 254 5.78 14.23 13.41
C ALA A 254 5.67 15.23 12.26
N ASP A 255 6.72 16.01 12.03
CA ASP A 255 6.88 16.93 10.91
C ASP A 255 8.25 16.75 10.22
N GLY A 256 8.55 17.60 9.22
CA GLY A 256 9.83 17.57 8.49
C GLY A 256 10.03 16.36 7.56
N LEU A 257 8.96 15.65 7.24
CA LEU A 257 8.91 14.62 6.20
C LEU A 257 8.53 15.27 4.86
N THR A 258 9.02 14.72 3.74
CA THR A 258 8.75 15.29 2.42
C THR A 258 7.39 14.84 1.90
N GLN A 259 7.16 13.53 1.86
CA GLN A 259 5.86 12.91 1.56
C GLN A 259 5.64 11.74 2.53
N PRO A 260 5.10 11.99 3.74
CA PRO A 260 4.79 10.89 4.64
C PRO A 260 3.76 9.98 3.95
N ASN A 261 4.06 8.70 3.77
CA ASN A 261 3.20 7.78 3.04
C ASN A 261 2.74 6.64 3.95
N GLY A 262 3.36 5.46 3.87
CA GLY A 262 3.06 4.33 4.72
C GLY A 262 3.46 4.57 6.18
N ILE A 263 2.66 4.02 7.09
CA ILE A 263 2.93 4.01 8.54
C ILE A 263 2.70 2.62 9.10
N GLY A 264 3.48 2.22 10.11
CA GLY A 264 3.36 0.91 10.73
C GLY A 264 3.85 0.90 12.18
N PHE A 265 3.17 0.12 13.03
CA PHE A 265 3.54 -0.10 14.42
C PHE A 265 4.06 -1.51 14.61
N SER A 266 5.26 -1.62 15.15
CA SER A 266 5.79 -2.91 15.59
C SER A 266 5.16 -3.35 16.91
N PRO A 267 5.22 -4.65 17.25
CA PRO A 267 4.60 -5.16 18.47
C PRO A 267 5.10 -4.48 19.76
N ASP A 268 6.35 -4.01 19.77
CA ASP A 268 6.96 -3.30 20.91
C ASP A 268 6.57 -1.80 20.98
N GLY A 269 5.72 -1.33 20.07
CA GLY A 269 5.22 0.04 20.04
C GLY A 269 6.13 1.04 19.32
N ARG A 270 7.24 0.60 18.71
CA ARG A 270 8.02 1.47 17.82
C ARG A 270 7.29 1.68 16.52
N THR A 271 7.48 2.87 15.92
CA THR A 271 6.81 3.24 14.68
C THR A 271 7.80 3.42 13.55
N ALA A 272 7.45 2.86 12.40
CA ALA A 272 8.04 3.20 11.12
C ALA A 272 7.07 4.08 10.35
N ALA A 273 7.58 5.16 9.77
CA ALA A 273 6.90 5.94 8.76
C ALA A 273 7.90 6.21 7.63
N ASP A 274 7.47 6.07 6.40
CA ASP A 274 8.33 6.38 5.26
C ASP A 274 8.14 7.82 4.76
N SER A 275 9.12 8.28 4.00
CA SER A 275 9.04 9.49 3.21
C SER A 275 9.27 9.09 1.76
N GLY A 276 8.23 9.22 0.93
CA GLY A 276 8.27 9.01 -0.51
C GLY A 276 8.77 10.21 -1.31
N GLU A 277 8.86 10.01 -2.62
CA GLU A 277 9.46 10.92 -3.60
C GLU A 277 8.39 11.77 -4.34
N THR A 278 8.79 12.87 -5.00
CA THR A 278 7.91 13.69 -5.86
C THR A 278 8.69 14.58 -6.85
N GLU A 279 8.32 14.58 -8.14
CA GLU A 279 8.05 15.87 -8.80
C GLU A 279 6.65 15.81 -9.43
N GLY A 280 5.76 16.69 -8.97
CA GLY A 280 4.34 16.66 -9.28
C GLY A 280 3.95 16.81 -10.76
N VAL A 281 2.65 16.71 -11.02
CA VAL A 281 1.86 16.94 -12.26
C VAL A 281 2.28 16.17 -13.54
N LEU A 282 3.56 15.86 -13.77
CA LEU A 282 4.02 15.13 -14.95
C LEU A 282 4.46 13.69 -14.68
N GLY A 283 4.62 13.31 -13.41
CA GLY A 283 5.04 11.97 -13.04
C GLY A 283 6.51 11.71 -13.38
N GLY A 284 7.28 11.27 -12.40
CA GLY A 284 8.68 10.96 -12.59
C GLY A 284 9.30 10.44 -11.31
N VAL A 285 10.27 9.54 -11.45
CA VAL A 285 11.20 9.19 -10.38
C VAL A 285 12.34 10.22 -10.45
N VAL A 286 12.58 10.93 -9.36
CA VAL A 286 13.66 11.92 -9.21
C VAL A 286 14.64 11.37 -8.18
N PRO A 287 15.58 10.49 -8.57
CA PRO A 287 16.30 9.58 -7.66
C PRO A 287 17.10 10.24 -6.52
N THR A 288 17.24 11.56 -6.55
CA THR A 288 17.87 12.39 -5.51
C THR A 288 16.92 12.76 -4.37
N LEU A 289 15.63 12.49 -4.49
CA LEU A 289 14.64 12.77 -3.48
C LEU A 289 14.44 11.57 -2.54
N PRO A 290 13.74 11.75 -1.41
CA PRO A 290 13.66 10.70 -0.40
C PRO A 290 12.91 9.46 -0.89
N ALA A 291 13.56 8.30 -0.78
CA ALA A 291 12.96 6.97 -0.78
C ALA A 291 13.30 6.24 0.54
N THR A 292 13.28 7.00 1.64
CA THR A 292 13.79 6.58 2.94
C THR A 292 12.65 6.21 3.87
N ILE A 293 12.77 5.04 4.51
CA ILE A 293 11.93 4.62 5.61
C ILE A 293 12.59 5.12 6.90
N TYR A 294 11.84 5.81 7.75
CA TYR A 294 12.29 6.31 9.04
C TYR A 294 11.66 5.52 10.18
N ALA A 295 12.42 5.34 11.25
CA ALA A 295 11.92 4.86 12.53
C ALA A 295 11.89 5.99 13.55
N PHE A 296 10.94 5.87 14.48
CA PHE A 296 10.72 6.82 15.56
C PHE A 296 10.47 6.06 16.88
N ASP A 297 10.80 6.73 17.97
CA ASP A 297 10.35 6.33 19.30
C ASP A 297 9.08 7.11 19.65
N LEU A 298 8.17 6.47 20.40
CA LEU A 298 6.92 7.08 20.85
C LEU A 298 7.05 7.56 22.28
N MET A 299 6.79 8.84 22.52
CA MET A 299 6.70 9.38 23.88
C MET A 299 5.55 8.68 24.64
N PRO A 300 5.78 8.12 25.84
CA PRO A 300 4.76 7.29 26.51
C PRO A 300 3.41 8.00 26.77
N GLU A 301 3.45 9.27 27.19
CA GLU A 301 2.23 10.00 27.56
C GLU A 301 1.49 10.58 26.35
N THR A 302 2.25 11.11 25.41
CA THR A 302 1.70 11.91 24.32
C THR A 302 1.60 11.07 23.03
N GLN A 303 2.47 10.08 22.88
CA GLN A 303 2.72 9.34 21.64
C GLN A 303 3.23 10.24 20.50
N ALA A 304 3.87 11.37 20.83
CA ALA A 304 4.65 12.14 19.87
C ALA A 304 5.83 11.30 19.36
N PHE A 305 6.18 11.47 18.08
CA PHE A 305 7.30 10.76 17.49
C PHE A 305 8.59 11.53 17.78
N THR A 306 9.61 10.81 18.23
CA THR A 306 10.91 11.34 18.62
C THR A 306 12.03 10.48 18.06
N ASN A 307 13.28 10.95 18.15
CA ASN A 307 14.46 10.19 17.72
C ASN A 307 14.36 9.64 16.29
N ARG A 308 13.93 10.50 15.35
CA ARG A 308 13.90 10.18 13.91
C ARG A 308 15.25 9.63 13.49
N ARG A 309 15.25 8.43 12.91
CA ARG A 309 16.45 7.77 12.41
C ARG A 309 16.13 7.02 11.13
N VAL A 310 17.13 6.87 10.27
CA VAL A 310 17.01 6.03 9.07
C VAL A 310 16.78 4.60 9.53
N PHE A 311 15.76 3.97 8.96
CA PHE A 311 15.52 2.54 9.11
C PHE A 311 16.05 1.80 7.88
N ALA A 312 15.58 2.17 6.70
CA ALA A 312 16.02 1.60 5.42
C ALA A 312 15.87 2.61 4.29
N PHE A 313 16.50 2.32 3.15
CA PHE A 313 16.37 3.06 1.91
C PHE A 313 15.95 2.08 0.82
N SER A 314 14.89 2.41 0.06
CA SER A 314 14.49 1.57 -1.07
C SER A 314 15.50 1.69 -2.19
N ASP A 315 16.03 0.56 -2.66
CA ASP A 315 16.98 0.55 -3.77
C ASP A 315 16.29 0.67 -5.15
N THR A 316 14.95 0.59 -5.19
CA THR A 316 14.14 0.61 -6.40
C THR A 316 12.78 1.25 -6.14
N GLY A 317 12.49 2.34 -6.85
CA GLY A 317 11.26 3.10 -6.66
C GLY A 317 11.15 3.71 -5.26
N VAL A 318 9.92 3.99 -4.84
CA VAL A 318 9.62 4.58 -3.52
C VAL A 318 9.03 3.53 -2.58
N PRO A 319 9.33 3.59 -1.27
CA PRO A 319 8.57 2.86 -0.28
C PRO A 319 7.15 3.44 -0.21
N ASP A 320 6.16 2.56 -0.19
CA ASP A 320 4.73 2.90 -0.17
C ASP A 320 4.05 2.24 1.05
N GLY A 321 3.03 1.40 0.88
CA GLY A 321 2.37 0.72 1.98
C GLY A 321 3.30 -0.14 2.85
N LEU A 322 3.08 -0.08 4.17
CA LEU A 322 3.82 -0.82 5.20
C LEU A 322 2.95 -1.89 5.89
N ALA A 323 3.54 -3.06 6.13
CA ALA A 323 2.98 -4.09 7.00
C ALA A 323 4.05 -4.68 7.93
N LEU A 324 3.65 -5.18 9.10
CA LEU A 324 4.56 -5.82 10.05
C LEU A 324 4.09 -7.22 10.42
N ASP A 325 5.06 -8.10 10.64
CA ASP A 325 4.83 -9.42 11.22
C ASP A 325 4.94 -9.42 12.75
N THR A 326 4.54 -10.52 13.38
CA THR A 326 4.57 -10.71 14.83
C THR A 326 5.98 -10.73 15.43
N LYS A 327 7.03 -10.80 14.60
CA LYS A 327 8.45 -10.72 15.01
C LYS A 327 9.03 -9.33 14.80
N GLY A 328 8.24 -8.37 14.31
CA GLY A 328 8.66 -7.01 14.03
C GLY A 328 9.41 -6.82 12.71
N ASN A 329 9.41 -7.81 11.81
CA ASN A 329 9.94 -7.61 10.46
C ASN A 329 9.00 -6.69 9.68
N LEU A 330 9.58 -5.76 8.92
CA LEU A 330 8.85 -4.77 8.13
C LEU A 330 8.78 -5.21 6.67
N TYR A 331 7.56 -5.21 6.12
CA TYR A 331 7.24 -5.46 4.72
C TYR A 331 6.86 -4.14 4.08
N VAL A 332 7.48 -3.82 2.94
CA VAL A 332 7.36 -2.51 2.28
C VAL A 332 7.08 -2.70 0.80
N GLY A 333 6.07 -2.00 0.30
CA GLY A 333 5.79 -1.92 -1.13
C GLY A 333 6.83 -1.06 -1.81
N CYS A 334 7.49 -1.59 -2.84
CA CYS A 334 8.56 -0.92 -3.57
C CYS A 334 8.37 -1.11 -5.09
N GLY A 335 9.25 -0.48 -5.89
CA GLY A 335 9.12 -0.47 -7.35
C GLY A 335 9.26 -1.82 -8.05
N ASP A 336 9.78 -2.85 -7.38
CA ASP A 336 10.01 -4.20 -7.93
C ASP A 336 9.30 -5.34 -7.15
N GLY A 337 8.47 -4.99 -6.16
CA GLY A 337 7.71 -5.94 -5.35
C GLY A 337 7.68 -5.54 -3.88
N THR A 338 7.73 -6.53 -2.98
CA THR A 338 7.74 -6.29 -1.53
C THR A 338 9.12 -6.54 -0.94
N HIS A 339 9.70 -5.54 -0.29
CA HIS A 339 10.97 -5.67 0.43
C HIS A 339 10.71 -6.06 1.88
N VAL A 340 11.54 -6.95 2.44
CA VAL A 340 11.40 -7.43 3.81
C VAL A 340 12.66 -7.13 4.61
N PHE A 341 12.50 -6.34 5.66
CA PHE A 341 13.57 -5.90 6.55
C PHE A 341 13.41 -6.50 7.93
N ASP A 342 14.51 -6.79 8.61
CA ASP A 342 14.49 -7.14 10.03
C ASP A 342 14.14 -5.90 10.89
N PRO A 343 13.87 -6.06 12.21
CA PRO A 343 13.51 -4.95 13.09
C PRO A 343 14.60 -3.86 13.24
N ASN A 344 15.80 -4.07 12.69
CA ASN A 344 16.90 -3.11 12.70
C ASN A 344 17.13 -2.45 11.32
N GLY A 345 16.28 -2.74 10.33
CA GLY A 345 16.40 -2.17 8.98
C GLY A 345 17.32 -2.95 8.04
N THR A 346 17.78 -4.15 8.42
CA THR A 346 18.60 -4.98 7.52
C THR A 346 17.71 -5.67 6.49
N LEU A 347 17.97 -5.46 5.20
CA LEU A 347 17.27 -6.16 4.11
C LEU A 347 17.52 -7.68 4.22
N LEU A 348 16.45 -8.42 4.48
CA LEU A 348 16.42 -9.87 4.55
C LEU A 348 16.18 -10.48 3.17
N GLY A 349 15.24 -9.92 2.42
CA GLY A 349 14.78 -10.50 1.18
C GLY A 349 13.78 -9.63 0.43
N LYS A 350 13.40 -10.07 -0.77
CA LYS A 350 12.31 -9.49 -1.55
C LYS A 350 11.34 -10.58 -2.00
N VAL A 351 10.05 -10.30 -1.93
CA VAL A 351 9.03 -10.95 -2.77
C VAL A 351 9.06 -10.21 -4.10
N PHE A 352 9.86 -10.70 -5.04
CA PHE A 352 10.16 -9.99 -6.28
C PHE A 352 9.06 -10.28 -7.30
N LEU A 353 8.42 -9.23 -7.80
CA LEU A 353 7.32 -9.31 -8.76
C LEU A 353 7.73 -8.84 -10.15
N GLY A 354 8.84 -8.09 -10.27
CA GLY A 354 9.25 -7.45 -11.52
C GLY A 354 8.34 -6.30 -11.94
N VAL A 355 7.46 -5.86 -11.04
CA VAL A 355 6.54 -4.73 -11.16
C VAL A 355 6.40 -4.08 -9.79
N GLY A 356 5.94 -2.82 -9.75
CA GLY A 356 5.70 -2.11 -8.51
C GLY A 356 4.61 -2.77 -7.66
N SER A 357 4.79 -2.70 -6.34
CA SER A 357 3.74 -2.98 -5.37
C SER A 357 3.52 -1.75 -4.52
N ALA A 358 2.27 -1.29 -4.48
CA ALA A 358 1.91 -0.12 -3.67
C ALA A 358 1.59 -0.52 -2.22
N SER A 359 1.07 -1.73 -1.96
CA SER A 359 0.72 -2.12 -0.58
C SER A 359 0.53 -3.63 -0.41
N MET A 360 0.53 -4.09 0.84
CA MET A 360 0.32 -5.49 1.21
C MET A 360 -0.34 -5.62 2.59
N ALA A 361 -1.05 -6.72 2.80
CA ALA A 361 -1.54 -7.07 4.12
C ALA A 361 -1.55 -8.59 4.33
N PHE A 362 -1.30 -8.98 5.58
CA PHE A 362 -1.52 -10.34 6.03
C PHE A 362 -3.01 -10.64 6.09
N ALA A 363 -3.40 -11.81 5.59
CA ALA A 363 -4.78 -12.26 5.52
C ALA A 363 -4.94 -13.61 6.23
N GLY A 364 -4.73 -13.66 7.54
CA GLY A 364 -4.73 -14.90 8.32
C GLY A 364 -3.45 -15.72 8.15
N ALA A 365 -3.50 -16.99 8.55
CA ALA A 365 -2.32 -17.84 8.59
C ALA A 365 -1.72 -18.05 7.20
N ASN A 366 -0.41 -17.85 7.11
CA ASN A 366 0.42 -18.07 5.93
C ASN A 366 0.01 -17.31 4.65
N ARG A 367 -0.76 -16.22 4.72
CA ARG A 367 -1.22 -15.49 3.52
C ARG A 367 -0.77 -14.03 3.60
N LEU A 368 0.05 -13.61 2.66
CA LEU A 368 0.36 -12.21 2.39
C LEU A 368 -0.25 -11.83 1.03
N ILE A 369 -1.20 -10.90 1.03
CA ILE A 369 -1.81 -10.36 -0.18
C ILE A 369 -1.06 -9.09 -0.58
N ILE A 370 -0.65 -9.02 -1.84
CA ILE A 370 0.19 -7.94 -2.37
C ILE A 370 -0.55 -7.28 -3.54
N MET A 371 -0.71 -5.97 -3.45
CA MET A 371 -1.35 -5.12 -4.47
C MET A 371 -0.30 -4.59 -5.44
N ALA A 372 -0.54 -4.80 -6.74
CA ALA A 372 0.40 -4.48 -7.82
C ALA A 372 -0.35 -3.99 -9.06
N ASP A 373 -1.20 -2.97 -8.87
CA ASP A 373 -2.02 -2.25 -9.86
C ASP A 373 -2.91 -3.15 -10.75
N THR A 374 -2.34 -3.79 -11.76
CA THR A 374 -3.05 -4.68 -12.68
C THR A 374 -3.18 -6.11 -12.15
N ARG A 375 -2.57 -6.41 -11.00
CA ARG A 375 -2.58 -7.75 -10.40
C ARG A 375 -2.67 -7.71 -8.88
N VAL A 376 -3.27 -8.76 -8.33
CA VAL A 376 -3.18 -9.11 -6.92
C VAL A 376 -2.42 -10.43 -6.80
N TYR A 377 -1.37 -10.45 -5.99
CA TYR A 377 -0.60 -11.64 -5.70
C TYR A 377 -0.96 -12.17 -4.30
N LEU A 378 -0.95 -13.49 -4.17
CA LEU A 378 -0.86 -14.18 -2.88
C LEU A 378 0.54 -14.77 -2.77
N ALA A 379 1.26 -14.36 -1.74
CA ALA A 379 2.43 -15.07 -1.26
C ALA A 379 2.03 -15.97 -0.08
N GLU A 380 2.28 -17.26 -0.20
CA GLU A 380 2.12 -18.23 0.89
C GLU A 380 3.47 -18.38 1.60
N ILE A 381 3.59 -17.83 2.81
CA ILE A 381 4.83 -17.74 3.59
C ILE A 381 4.55 -18.07 5.07
N ALA A 382 5.56 -18.44 5.86
CA ALA A 382 5.37 -18.83 7.26
C ALA A 382 5.18 -17.65 8.24
N ALA A 383 5.49 -16.42 7.82
CA ALA A 383 5.31 -15.25 8.68
C ALA A 383 3.83 -14.94 8.95
N GLU A 384 3.56 -14.41 10.14
CA GLU A 384 2.22 -14.05 10.61
C GLU A 384 2.14 -12.55 10.85
N GLY A 385 1.07 -11.91 10.36
CA GLY A 385 0.87 -10.48 10.57
C GLY A 385 0.50 -10.12 12.01
N VAL A 386 0.81 -8.89 12.41
CA VAL A 386 0.30 -8.33 13.68
C VAL A 386 -1.24 -8.29 13.63
N ASN A 387 -1.90 -8.74 14.70
CA ASN A 387 -3.35 -8.62 14.81
C ASN A 387 -3.72 -7.16 15.12
N LEU A 388 -4.40 -6.49 14.18
CA LEU A 388 -4.83 -5.10 14.32
C LEU A 388 -6.23 -4.96 14.94
N ASP A 389 -6.99 -6.05 15.04
CA ASP A 389 -8.41 -6.10 15.42
C ASP A 389 -8.64 -6.31 16.93
N LEU A 390 -7.65 -5.97 17.77
CA LEU A 390 -7.71 -6.15 19.23
C LEU A 390 -8.49 -5.05 19.98
#